data_AF-A0A948ZDD7-F1
#
_entry.id   AF-A0A948ZDD7-F1
#
_cell.length_a   1.000
_cell.length_b   1.000
_cell.length_c   1.000
_cell.angle_alpha   90.00
_cell.angle_beta   90.00
_cell.angle_gamma   90.00
#
_symmetry.space_group_name_H-M   'P 1'
#
loop_
_entity.id
_entity.type
_entity.pdbx_description
1 polymer ?
#
loop_
_entity_poly.entity_id
_entity_poly.type
_entity_poly.pdbx_seq_one_letter_code
_entity_poly.pdbx_strand_id
1 'polypeptide(L)'
;NILKKGEIVTSITIPPIKGKWVGVYLKQGRKKEVDLATVGVAVVCIRDEVRIALGAVAPVPIRAFKTEELLKGKTIDESLLEKVGKSVLTEVSPISDIRSSQEYREEIIKVLVKRAILQVKKGV
;
A
#
# COMPACT_ATOMS: atom_id res chain seq x y z
N ASN A 1 6.18 6.36 -19.27
CA ASN A 1 5.11 5.54 -19.86
C ASN A 1 5.76 4.36 -20.59
N ILE A 2 5.30 3.13 -20.37
CA ILE A 2 5.89 1.91 -20.98
C ILE A 2 5.18 1.54 -22.30
N LEU A 3 3.91 1.96 -22.48
CA LEU A 3 3.15 1.74 -23.71
C LEU A 3 3.69 2.62 -24.85
N LYS A 4 3.97 2.00 -25.99
CA LYS A 4 4.34 2.67 -27.23
C LYS A 4 3.08 3.11 -28.00
N LYS A 5 3.26 4.02 -28.95
CA LYS A 5 2.18 4.50 -29.82
C LYS A 5 1.57 3.31 -30.59
N GLY A 6 0.25 3.16 -30.51
CA GLY A 6 -0.49 2.08 -31.17
C GLY A 6 -0.58 0.78 -30.36
N GLU A 7 0.08 0.67 -29.20
CA GLU A 7 -0.09 -0.49 -28.32
C GLU A 7 -1.39 -0.41 -27.52
N ILE A 8 -1.97 -1.58 -27.24
CA ILE A 8 -3.18 -1.75 -26.45
C ILE A 8 -2.91 -2.83 -25.39
N VAL A 9 -3.25 -2.55 -24.13
CA VAL A 9 -3.22 -3.57 -23.07
C VAL A 9 -4.37 -4.54 -23.31
N THR A 10 -4.06 -5.79 -23.63
CA THR A 10 -5.07 -6.83 -23.96
C THR A 10 -5.40 -7.73 -22.78
N SER A 11 -4.46 -7.95 -21.87
CA SER A 11 -4.63 -8.87 -20.74
C SER A 11 -3.69 -8.54 -19.58
N ILE A 12 -4.09 -8.93 -18.38
CA ILE A 12 -3.23 -8.98 -17.18
C ILE A 12 -3.25 -10.42 -16.68
N THR A 13 -2.07 -11.04 -16.59
CA THR A 13 -1.94 -12.39 -16.03
C THR A 13 -1.53 -12.31 -14.57
N ILE A 14 -2.40 -12.77 -13.67
CA ILE A 14 -2.10 -12.87 -12.25
C ILE A 14 -1.76 -14.33 -11.94
N PRO A 15 -0.49 -14.66 -11.60
CA PRO A 15 -0.13 -16.03 -11.32
C PRO A 15 -0.81 -16.52 -10.03
N PRO A 16 -1.23 -17.80 -9.97
CA PRO A 16 -1.78 -18.37 -8.73
C PRO A 16 -0.70 -18.35 -7.64
N ILE A 17 -1.07 -17.86 -6.46
CA ILE A 17 -0.16 -17.82 -5.31
C ILE A 17 -0.17 -19.22 -4.64
N LYS A 18 1.00 -19.86 -4.57
CA LYS A 18 1.15 -21.18 -3.95
C LYS A 18 1.35 -21.09 -2.44
N GLY A 19 0.53 -21.80 -1.67
CA GLY A 19 0.62 -21.88 -0.21
C GLY A 19 -0.27 -20.85 0.49
N LYS A 20 -0.08 -20.65 1.80
CA LYS A 20 -0.87 -19.71 2.59
C LYS A 20 -0.55 -18.26 2.20
N TRP A 21 -1.59 -17.51 1.88
CA TRP A 21 -1.50 -16.07 1.66
C TRP A 21 -2.80 -15.39 2.08
N VAL A 22 -2.70 -14.12 2.43
CA VAL A 22 -3.86 -13.27 2.70
C VAL A 22 -3.53 -11.85 2.22
N GLY A 23 -4.52 -11.21 1.62
CA GLY A 23 -4.41 -9.84 1.12
C GLY A 23 -5.53 -8.96 1.63
N VAL A 24 -5.23 -7.68 1.76
CA VAL A 24 -6.20 -6.64 2.11
C VAL A 24 -5.97 -5.41 1.23
N TYR A 25 -7.06 -4.73 0.89
CA TYR A 25 -7.01 -3.40 0.30
C TYR A 25 -7.81 -2.43 1.17
N LEU A 26 -7.15 -1.35 1.61
CA LEU A 26 -7.76 -0.28 2.39
C LEU A 26 -7.80 1.00 1.54
N LYS A 27 -8.98 1.61 1.47
CA LYS A 27 -9.23 2.85 0.74
C LYS A 27 -9.71 3.93 1.71
N GLN A 28 -9.01 5.06 1.74
CA GLN A 28 -9.54 6.30 2.29
C GLN A 28 -10.18 7.13 1.17
N GLY A 29 -11.47 7.44 1.31
CA GLY A 29 -12.17 8.46 0.52
C GLY A 29 -12.74 9.54 1.44
N ARG A 30 -13.41 10.55 0.86
CA ARG A 30 -14.18 11.56 1.62
C ARG A 30 -15.57 11.05 2.01
N LYS A 31 -16.10 10.09 1.26
CA LYS A 31 -17.38 9.43 1.48
C LYS A 31 -17.22 7.91 1.39
N LYS A 32 -18.17 7.16 1.96
CA LYS A 32 -18.11 5.68 1.98
C LYS A 32 -18.54 5.06 0.65
N GLU A 33 -19.33 5.77 -0.13
CA GLU A 33 -19.92 5.31 -1.39
C GLU A 33 -18.96 5.57 -2.59
N VAL A 34 -19.48 6.10 -3.69
CA VAL A 34 -18.73 6.42 -4.91
C VAL A 34 -17.84 7.65 -4.65
N ASP A 35 -16.54 7.40 -4.52
CA ASP A 35 -15.51 8.44 -4.44
C ASP A 35 -14.15 7.91 -4.91
N LEU A 36 -13.26 8.81 -5.34
CA LEU A 36 -11.87 8.45 -5.64
C LEU A 36 -11.07 8.24 -4.34
N ALA A 37 -10.01 7.43 -4.40
CA ALA A 37 -9.13 7.27 -3.25
C ALA A 37 -8.33 8.57 -3.01
N THR A 38 -8.31 9.02 -1.76
CA THR A 38 -7.30 9.97 -1.27
C THR A 38 -6.02 9.21 -0.91
N VAL A 39 -6.16 8.00 -0.36
CA VAL A 39 -5.05 7.05 -0.14
C VAL A 39 -5.59 5.64 -0.40
N GLY A 40 -4.87 4.86 -1.19
CA GLY A 40 -5.13 3.42 -1.38
C GLY A 40 -3.92 2.62 -0.92
N VAL A 41 -4.13 1.59 -0.10
CA VAL A 41 -3.08 0.70 0.40
C VAL A 41 -3.48 -0.74 0.17
N ALA A 42 -2.72 -1.46 -0.66
CA ALA A 42 -2.83 -2.91 -0.82
C ALA A 42 -1.68 -3.58 -0.08
N VAL A 43 -1.98 -4.56 0.77
CA VAL A 43 -0.97 -5.39 1.42
C VAL A 43 -1.30 -6.86 1.17
N VAL A 44 -0.31 -7.65 0.82
CA VAL A 44 -0.41 -9.12 0.78
C VAL A 44 0.71 -9.74 1.59
N CYS A 45 0.37 -10.74 2.41
CA CYS A 45 1.33 -11.58 3.11
C CYS A 45 1.33 -12.97 2.46
N ILE A 46 2.50 -13.45 2.02
CA ILE A 46 2.68 -14.76 1.38
C ILE A 46 3.77 -15.49 2.14
N ARG A 47 3.45 -16.58 2.87
CA ARG A 47 4.43 -17.36 3.65
C ARG A 47 5.37 -16.48 4.52
N ASP A 48 4.81 -15.45 5.14
CA ASP A 48 5.49 -14.41 5.96
C ASP A 48 6.22 -13.27 5.21
N GLU A 49 6.22 -13.26 3.87
CA GLU A 49 6.68 -12.10 3.10
C GLU A 49 5.54 -11.10 2.89
N VAL A 50 5.71 -9.88 3.40
CA VAL A 50 4.77 -8.77 3.22
C VAL A 50 5.13 -7.97 1.97
N ARG A 51 4.14 -7.72 1.11
CA ARG A 51 4.26 -6.80 -0.03
C ARG A 51 3.25 -5.68 0.11
N ILE A 52 3.66 -4.44 -0.16
CA ILE A 52 2.90 -3.21 0.10
C ILE A 52 2.89 -2.36 -1.18
N ALA A 53 1.71 -2.16 -1.76
CA ALA A 53 1.51 -1.24 -2.88
C ALA A 53 0.60 -0.08 -2.46
N LEU A 54 0.91 1.14 -2.93
CA LEU A 54 0.16 2.34 -2.61
C LEU A 54 -0.28 3.10 -3.86
N GLY A 55 -1.49 3.66 -3.80
CA GLY A 55 -2.08 4.48 -4.86
C GLY A 55 -2.56 5.84 -4.33
N ALA A 56 -2.64 6.83 -5.22
CA ALA A 56 -3.01 8.22 -4.91
C ALA A 56 -2.04 8.96 -3.95
N VAL A 57 -0.81 8.48 -3.83
CA VAL A 57 0.23 9.01 -2.92
C VAL A 57 1.55 9.34 -3.63
N ALA A 58 1.54 9.26 -4.97
CA ALA A 58 2.64 9.61 -5.88
C ALA A 58 2.06 9.75 -7.31
N PRO A 59 2.82 10.30 -8.28
CA PRO A 59 2.36 10.44 -9.67
C PRO A 59 1.98 9.10 -10.35
N VAL A 60 2.53 7.99 -9.89
CA VAL A 60 2.19 6.62 -10.31
C VAL A 60 1.99 5.74 -9.07
N PRO A 61 1.25 4.61 -9.17
CA PRO A 61 1.22 3.62 -8.09
C PRO A 61 2.64 3.15 -7.77
N ILE A 62 2.95 3.03 -6.48
CA ILE A 62 4.28 2.62 -6.02
C ILE A 62 4.21 1.33 -5.22
N ARG A 63 5.35 0.67 -5.10
CA ARG A 63 5.58 -0.44 -4.17
C ARG A 63 6.63 -0.01 -3.15
N ALA A 64 6.35 -0.21 -1.86
CA ALA A 64 7.16 0.28 -0.76
C ALA A 64 8.27 -0.73 -0.38
N PHE A 65 9.21 -0.96 -1.29
CA PHE A 65 10.27 -1.97 -1.14
C PHE A 65 11.12 -1.79 0.13
N LYS A 66 11.48 -0.57 0.50
CA LYS A 66 12.29 -0.33 1.72
C LYS A 66 11.51 -0.72 2.97
N THR A 67 10.23 -0.40 2.98
CA THR A 67 9.32 -0.75 4.08
C THR A 67 9.05 -2.24 4.14
N GLU A 68 8.96 -2.94 2.99
CA GLU A 68 8.89 -4.40 2.92
C GLU A 68 10.14 -5.06 3.53
N GLU A 69 11.33 -4.60 3.15
CA GLU A 69 12.60 -5.12 3.70
C GLU A 69 12.73 -4.86 5.21
N LEU A 70 12.21 -3.73 5.70
CA LEU A 70 12.18 -3.44 7.15
C LEU A 70 11.40 -4.50 7.94
N LEU A 71 10.36 -5.10 7.35
CA LEU A 71 9.49 -6.10 7.97
C LEU A 71 10.05 -7.52 7.91
N LYS A 72 10.94 -7.81 6.95
CA LYS A 72 11.40 -9.15 6.63
C LYS A 72 12.06 -9.83 7.82
N GLY A 73 11.55 -11.02 8.18
CA GLY A 73 12.08 -11.83 9.27
C GLY A 73 11.87 -11.25 10.68
N LYS A 74 11.07 -10.19 10.83
CA LYS A 74 10.81 -9.55 12.14
C LYS A 74 9.42 -9.87 12.66
N THR A 75 9.33 -9.93 13.99
CA THR A 75 8.05 -9.98 14.69
C THR A 75 7.34 -8.63 14.59
N ILE A 76 6.05 -8.65 14.23
CA ILE A 76 5.23 -7.44 14.16
C ILE A 76 4.81 -7.06 15.57
N ASP A 77 5.40 -5.98 16.09
CA ASP A 77 5.03 -5.32 17.33
C ASP A 77 4.79 -3.81 17.10
N GLU A 78 4.32 -3.11 18.14
CA GLU A 78 4.02 -1.68 18.06
C GLU A 78 5.26 -0.84 17.67
N SER A 79 6.43 -1.20 18.19
CA SER A 79 7.69 -0.50 17.88
C SER A 79 8.05 -0.60 16.40
N LEU A 80 7.88 -1.79 15.82
CA LEU A 80 8.10 -2.03 14.40
C LEU A 80 7.07 -1.29 13.56
N LEU A 81 5.80 -1.30 13.95
CA LEU A 81 4.74 -0.59 13.24
C LEU A 81 5.00 0.92 13.20
N GLU A 82 5.51 1.52 14.27
CA GLU A 82 5.94 2.92 14.26
C GLU A 82 7.07 3.18 13.25
N LYS A 83 8.08 2.30 13.20
CA LYS A 83 9.17 2.40 12.20
C LYS A 83 8.65 2.23 10.77
N VAL A 84 7.70 1.32 10.56
CA VAL A 84 7.04 1.09 9.27
C VAL A 84 6.31 2.34 8.79
N GLY A 85 5.55 3.00 9.68
CA GLY A 85 4.88 4.25 9.35
C GLY A 85 5.86 5.33 8.90
N LYS A 86 7.00 5.47 9.58
CA LYS A 86 8.04 6.43 9.17
C LYS A 86 8.73 6.02 7.86
N SER A 87 9.02 4.73 7.70
CA SER A 87 9.69 4.18 6.52
C SER A 87 8.90 4.44 5.24
N VAL A 88 7.59 4.19 5.25
CA VAL A 88 6.76 4.32 4.04
C VAL A 88 6.69 5.76 3.54
N LEU A 89 6.81 6.76 4.43
CA LEU A 89 6.85 8.17 4.05
C LEU A 89 8.09 8.53 3.23
N THR A 90 9.17 7.74 3.30
CA THR A 90 10.37 7.95 2.48
C THR A 90 10.23 7.45 1.05
N GLU A 91 9.12 6.78 0.73
CA GLU A 91 8.87 6.14 -0.56
C GLU A 91 7.69 6.78 -1.33
N VAL A 92 6.89 7.62 -0.66
CA VAL A 92 5.75 8.34 -1.25
C VAL A 92 6.09 9.80 -1.52
N SER A 93 5.29 10.44 -2.39
CA SER A 93 5.38 11.87 -2.70
C SER A 93 3.97 12.47 -2.82
N PRO A 94 3.19 12.52 -1.72
CA PRO A 94 1.83 13.02 -1.74
C PRO A 94 1.80 14.53 -2.06
N ILE A 95 0.68 14.98 -2.64
CA ILE A 95 0.43 16.40 -2.94
C ILE A 95 -0.82 16.89 -2.21
N SER A 96 -0.90 18.20 -2.02
CA SER A 96 -2.14 18.87 -1.63
C SER A 96 -3.03 19.12 -2.86
N ASP A 97 -4.32 18.83 -2.74
CA ASP A 97 -5.33 19.13 -3.76
C ASP A 97 -6.72 19.41 -3.12
N ILE A 98 -7.75 19.59 -3.95
CA ILE A 98 -9.14 19.80 -3.51
C ILE A 98 -9.73 18.63 -2.71
N ARG A 99 -9.07 17.47 -2.68
CA ARG A 99 -9.54 16.26 -1.99
C ARG A 99 -8.92 16.16 -0.60
N SER A 100 -7.67 16.60 -0.43
CA SER A 100 -6.95 16.55 0.83
C SER A 100 -5.61 17.28 0.78
N SER A 101 -5.10 17.71 1.94
CA SER A 101 -3.75 18.23 2.06
C SER A 101 -2.68 17.12 2.05
N GLN A 102 -1.45 17.49 1.76
CA GLN A 102 -0.29 16.60 1.83
C GLN A 102 -0.13 16.03 3.24
N GLU A 103 -0.21 16.86 4.27
CA GLU A 103 -0.01 16.47 5.67
C GLU A 103 -1.04 15.43 6.11
N TYR A 104 -2.31 15.63 5.73
CA TYR A 104 -3.35 14.64 6.01
C TYR A 104 -3.07 13.31 5.29
N ARG A 105 -2.62 13.36 4.02
CA ARG A 105 -2.25 12.12 3.30
C ARG A 105 -1.12 11.39 3.99
N GLU A 106 -0.07 12.08 4.42
CA GLU A 106 1.06 11.47 5.14
C GLU A 106 0.61 10.79 6.43
N GLU A 107 -0.27 11.43 7.22
CA GLU A 107 -0.83 10.82 8.43
C GLU A 107 -1.67 9.58 8.12
N ILE A 108 -2.57 9.67 7.13
CA ILE A 108 -3.42 8.55 6.75
C ILE A 108 -2.62 7.38 6.17
N ILE A 109 -1.56 7.65 5.40
CA ILE A 109 -0.67 6.61 4.87
C ILE A 109 -0.09 5.78 6.02
N LYS A 110 0.47 6.45 7.04
CA LYS A 110 1.01 5.77 8.24
C LYS A 110 -0.04 4.87 8.89
N VAL A 111 -1.23 5.40 9.11
CA VAL A 111 -2.33 4.68 9.77
C VAL A 111 -2.78 3.48 8.93
N LEU A 112 -3.03 3.67 7.63
CA LEU A 112 -3.55 2.61 6.77
C LEU A 112 -2.55 1.49 6.54
N VAL A 113 -1.26 1.80 6.38
CA VAL A 113 -0.21 0.78 6.23
C VAL A 113 -0.12 -0.08 7.48
N LYS A 114 -0.07 0.53 8.67
CA LYS A 114 -0.07 -0.21 9.95
C LYS A 114 -1.31 -1.10 10.09
N ARG A 115 -2.50 -0.56 9.80
CA ARG A 115 -3.77 -1.31 9.86
C ARG A 115 -3.79 -2.48 8.88
N ALA A 116 -3.35 -2.26 7.64
CA ALA A 116 -3.32 -3.29 6.62
C ALA A 116 -2.39 -4.45 7.02
N ILE A 117 -1.20 -4.14 7.54
CA ILE A 117 -0.24 -5.14 8.05
C ILE A 117 -0.86 -5.96 9.20
N LEU A 118 -1.50 -5.29 10.16
CA LEU A 118 -2.18 -5.98 11.26
C LEU A 118 -3.32 -6.90 10.78
N GLN A 119 -4.06 -6.50 9.75
CA GLN A 119 -5.14 -7.34 9.20
C GLN A 119 -4.59 -8.58 8.49
N VAL A 120 -3.54 -8.44 7.67
CA VAL A 120 -2.95 -9.61 7.00
C VAL A 120 -2.23 -10.53 7.98
N LYS A 121 -1.68 -10.04 9.10
CA LYS A 121 -1.06 -10.95 10.07
C LYS A 121 -2.08 -11.76 10.87
N LYS A 122 -3.29 -11.24 11.10
CA LYS A 122 -4.39 -12.00 11.74
C LYS A 122 -4.96 -13.11 10.85
N GLY A 123 -4.77 -13.00 9.52
CA GLY A 123 -5.31 -13.94 8.54
C GLY A 123 -4.34 -15.03 8.06
N VAL A 124 -3.12 -15.09 8.60
CA VAL A 124 -2.12 -16.15 8.37
C VAL A 124 -2.07 -17.07 9.58
#